data_AF-A0A847H0T7-F1
#
_entry.id   AF-A0A847H0T7-F1
#
_cell.length_a   1.000
_cell.length_b   1.000
_cell.length_c   1.000
_cell.angle_alpha   90.00
_cell.angle_beta   90.00
_cell.angle_gamma   90.00
#
_symmetry.space_group_name_H-M   'P 1'
#
loop_
_entity.id
_entity.type
_entity.pdbx_description
1 polymer ?
#
loop_
_entity_poly.entity_id
_entity_poly.type
_entity_poly.pdbx_seq_one_letter_code
_entity_poly.pdbx_strand_id
1 'polypeptide(L)'
;MEPEHDFVHRQSSPESKIALFRSLFRGRDDVYPRRFESRKTGKSGYQPACANEWAPGMCQKPKVKCADCQHRSFLPVTDGVIRWHLSGRDDNGRDFVMGTYPMLQDETCFFLAADFDKTHWQEDAQAILETCRRMKVTAVLERSRSGNGGHVWLFFQEAVPAALARRLGSHILTETMEFRPDIGLDSYDRFFPNQDTLPQGGFGNLIALPLQKRPRDLGNSVFVDERGIPYPDQWAFLSTVGKIDRSAIEQIVHDAERRGRVVGVRIALADEDDAEPWATPPSRRR
;
A
#
# COMPACT_ATOMS: atom_id res chain seq x y z
N MET A 1 -1.34 -22.28 -21.79
CA MET A 1 -2.47 -21.35 -21.89
C MET A 1 -2.53 -20.63 -20.56
N GLU A 2 -2.05 -19.39 -20.52
CA GLU A 2 -2.36 -18.52 -19.39
C GLU A 2 -3.88 -18.35 -19.33
N PRO A 3 -4.51 -18.34 -18.14
CA PRO A 3 -5.96 -18.19 -18.07
C PRO A 3 -6.32 -16.83 -18.66
N GLU A 4 -7.25 -16.80 -19.63
CA GLU A 4 -7.95 -15.58 -20.01
C GLU A 4 -8.46 -14.94 -18.71
N HIS A 5 -7.89 -13.79 -18.35
CA HIS A 5 -8.46 -13.01 -17.28
C HIS A 5 -9.77 -12.43 -17.80
N ASP A 6 -10.87 -13.12 -17.47
CA ASP A 6 -12.22 -12.65 -17.75
C ASP A 6 -12.36 -11.20 -17.31
N PHE A 7 -12.85 -10.35 -18.23
CA PHE A 7 -13.12 -8.96 -17.95
C PHE A 7 -14.10 -8.83 -16.76
N VAL A 8 -13.63 -8.26 -15.65
CA VAL A 8 -14.43 -8.12 -14.42
C VAL A 8 -15.04 -6.72 -14.36
N HIS A 9 -16.34 -6.64 -14.07
CA HIS A 9 -17.09 -5.39 -13.97
C HIS A 9 -18.05 -5.43 -12.76
N ARG A 10 -18.79 -4.34 -12.51
CA ARG A 10 -19.66 -4.21 -11.33
C ARG A 10 -20.76 -5.26 -11.23
N GLN A 11 -21.13 -5.92 -12.32
CA GLN A 11 -22.14 -6.98 -12.35
C GLN A 11 -21.53 -8.40 -12.27
N SER A 12 -20.20 -8.54 -12.37
CA SER A 12 -19.51 -9.82 -12.18
C SER A 12 -19.73 -10.35 -10.76
N SER A 13 -19.51 -11.66 -10.58
CA SER A 13 -19.69 -12.32 -9.29
C SER A 13 -18.76 -11.73 -8.21
N PRO A 14 -19.13 -11.84 -6.92
CA PRO A 14 -18.25 -11.49 -5.82
C PRO A 14 -16.90 -12.20 -5.91
N GLU A 15 -16.88 -13.47 -6.33
CA GLU A 15 -15.69 -14.31 -6.43
C GLU A 15 -14.71 -13.76 -7.47
N SER A 16 -15.18 -13.38 -8.67
CA SER A 16 -14.32 -12.78 -9.71
C SER A 16 -13.74 -11.44 -9.26
N LYS A 17 -14.54 -10.62 -8.55
CA LYS A 17 -14.06 -9.34 -8.00
C LYS A 17 -13.00 -9.52 -6.92
N ILE A 18 -13.20 -10.50 -6.03
CA ILE A 18 -12.22 -10.84 -4.98
C ILE A 18 -10.94 -11.37 -5.62
N ALA A 19 -11.03 -12.24 -6.62
CA ALA A 19 -9.87 -12.76 -7.34
C ALA A 19 -9.06 -11.64 -8.02
N LEU A 20 -9.73 -10.73 -8.75
CA LEU A 20 -9.09 -9.56 -9.33
C LEU A 20 -8.43 -8.69 -8.26
N PHE A 21 -9.15 -8.37 -7.18
CA PHE A 21 -8.63 -7.54 -6.08
C PHE A 21 -7.35 -8.15 -5.47
N ARG A 22 -7.38 -9.45 -5.15
CA ARG A 22 -6.22 -10.18 -4.62
C ARG A 22 -5.06 -10.26 -5.60
N SER A 23 -5.33 -10.23 -6.91
CA SER A 23 -4.29 -10.27 -7.94
C SER A 23 -3.50 -8.96 -8.06
N LEU A 24 -4.08 -7.85 -7.62
CA LEU A 24 -3.47 -6.51 -7.67
C LEU A 24 -2.89 -6.12 -6.30
N PHE A 25 -3.69 -6.19 -5.22
CA PHE A 25 -3.29 -5.74 -3.89
C PHE A 25 -2.65 -6.86 -3.06
N ARG A 26 -1.67 -7.55 -3.66
CA ARG A 26 -1.02 -8.72 -3.06
C ARG A 26 0.12 -8.29 -2.13
N GLY A 27 0.00 -8.60 -0.86
CA GLY A 27 1.06 -8.49 0.15
C GLY A 27 1.23 -9.81 0.88
N ARG A 28 1.55 -9.75 2.18
CA ARG A 28 1.60 -10.95 3.04
C ARG A 28 0.24 -11.63 3.12
N ASP A 29 0.22 -12.93 2.83
CA ASP A 29 -0.97 -13.78 2.97
C ASP A 29 -1.09 -14.42 4.37
N ASP A 30 -0.01 -14.44 5.17
CA ASP A 30 0.02 -15.07 6.49
C ASP A 30 -0.45 -14.16 7.63
N VAL A 31 -0.60 -12.86 7.38
CA VAL A 31 -1.06 -11.86 8.35
C VAL A 31 -1.58 -10.62 7.65
N TYR A 32 -2.63 -10.00 8.19
CA TYR A 32 -3.11 -8.70 7.75
C TYR A 32 -3.34 -7.73 8.91
N PRO A 33 -3.14 -6.42 8.70
CA PRO A 33 -3.51 -5.40 9.65
C PRO A 33 -5.02 -5.12 9.58
N ARG A 34 -5.69 -5.11 10.73
CA ARG A 34 -7.08 -4.68 10.88
C ARG A 34 -7.11 -3.30 11.52
N ARG A 35 -7.94 -2.39 10.99
CA ARG A 35 -8.20 -1.09 11.62
C ARG A 35 -9.00 -1.29 12.91
N PHE A 36 -8.60 -0.60 13.97
CA PHE A 36 -9.38 -0.46 15.19
C PHE A 36 -9.68 1.01 15.47
N GLU A 37 -10.71 1.24 16.27
CA GLU A 37 -11.06 2.54 16.81
C GLU A 37 -11.49 2.36 18.26
N SER A 38 -10.74 2.97 19.16
CA SER A 38 -10.99 2.89 20.59
C SER A 38 -12.17 3.78 20.94
N ARG A 39 -13.29 3.16 21.33
CA ARG A 39 -14.46 3.90 21.85
C ARG A 39 -14.15 4.71 23.12
N LYS A 40 -13.12 4.31 23.88
CA LYS A 40 -12.75 4.98 25.13
C LYS A 40 -11.91 6.25 24.90
N THR A 41 -11.02 6.21 23.91
CA THR A 41 -10.00 7.27 23.71
C THR A 41 -10.15 8.01 22.38
N GLY A 42 -11.04 7.57 21.49
CA GLY A 42 -11.17 8.09 20.12
C GLY A 42 -10.00 7.74 19.20
N LYS A 43 -8.90 7.20 19.73
CA LYS A 43 -7.72 6.84 18.94
C LYS A 43 -8.06 5.71 17.96
N SER A 44 -7.57 5.83 16.73
CA SER A 44 -7.68 4.80 15.71
C SER A 44 -6.31 4.43 15.18
N GLY A 45 -6.20 3.22 14.62
CA GLY A 45 -4.95 2.71 14.08
C GLY A 45 -5.12 1.34 13.48
N TYR A 46 -4.02 0.69 13.14
CA TYR A 46 -3.99 -0.66 12.60
C TYR A 46 -3.20 -1.58 13.52
N GLN A 47 -3.59 -2.85 13.53
CA GLN A 47 -2.89 -3.88 14.29
C GLN A 47 -3.01 -5.23 13.56
N PRO A 48 -2.02 -6.13 13.67
CA PRO A 48 -2.10 -7.44 13.05
C PRO A 48 -3.26 -8.24 13.64
N ALA A 49 -4.08 -8.84 12.77
CA ALA A 49 -5.17 -9.72 13.15
C ALA A 49 -4.60 -11.01 13.74
N CYS A 50 -5.04 -11.37 14.95
CA CYS A 50 -4.51 -12.49 15.72
C CYS A 50 -5.65 -13.25 16.39
N ALA A 51 -5.66 -14.58 16.29
CA ALA A 51 -6.65 -15.44 16.94
C ALA A 51 -6.62 -15.34 18.47
N ASN A 52 -5.43 -15.08 19.03
CA ASN A 52 -5.21 -14.94 20.47
C ASN A 52 -5.42 -13.50 20.96
N GLU A 53 -5.90 -12.58 20.11
CA GLU A 53 -6.08 -11.18 20.49
C GLU A 53 -6.97 -11.03 21.74
N TRP A 54 -6.47 -10.28 22.74
CA TRP A 54 -7.09 -10.09 24.06
C TRP A 54 -7.37 -11.36 24.87
N ALA A 55 -6.87 -12.53 24.44
CA ALA A 55 -7.03 -13.77 25.18
C ALA A 55 -6.20 -13.74 26.50
N PRO A 56 -6.83 -13.91 27.68
CA PRO A 56 -6.16 -13.86 28.96
C PRO A 56 -5.00 -14.87 29.05
N GLY A 57 -3.86 -14.45 29.61
CA GLY A 57 -2.67 -15.30 29.74
C GLY A 57 -1.89 -15.54 28.44
N MET A 58 -2.43 -15.19 27.27
CA MET A 58 -1.76 -15.33 25.98
C MET A 58 -1.38 -13.97 25.37
N CYS A 59 -2.34 -13.08 25.20
CA CYS A 59 -2.10 -11.76 24.65
C CYS A 59 -1.72 -10.77 25.74
N GLN A 60 -0.52 -10.22 25.63
CA GLN A 60 0.04 -9.29 26.59
C GLN A 60 -0.07 -7.83 26.13
N LYS A 61 -0.96 -7.51 25.19
CA LYS A 61 -1.22 -6.12 24.80
C LYS A 61 -1.74 -5.31 26.01
N PRO A 62 -1.34 -4.04 26.18
CA PRO A 62 -0.42 -3.28 25.34
C PRO A 62 1.07 -3.42 25.71
N LYS A 63 1.44 -4.29 26.66
CA LYS A 63 2.81 -4.41 27.21
C LYS A 63 3.82 -5.00 26.23
N VAL A 64 3.40 -5.93 25.38
CA VAL A 64 4.27 -6.61 24.39
C VAL A 64 3.77 -6.32 22.97
N LYS A 65 4.68 -5.95 22.07
CA LYS A 65 4.38 -5.73 20.65
C LYS A 65 4.05 -7.07 19.98
N CYS A 66 3.14 -7.07 19.00
CA CYS A 66 2.79 -8.30 18.29
C CYS A 66 3.95 -8.94 17.52
N ALA A 67 4.92 -8.14 17.06
CA ALA A 67 6.13 -8.64 16.42
C ALA A 67 6.94 -9.55 17.37
N ASP A 68 7.00 -9.18 18.66
CA ASP A 68 7.79 -9.87 19.69
C ASP A 68 6.98 -10.90 20.50
N CYS A 69 5.69 -11.05 20.21
CA CYS A 69 4.79 -11.90 20.99
C CYS A 69 5.01 -13.39 20.71
N GLN A 70 5.38 -14.16 21.74
CA GLN A 70 5.60 -15.61 21.63
C GLN A 70 4.31 -16.43 21.44
N HIS A 71 3.16 -15.87 21.82
CA HIS A 71 1.84 -16.50 21.64
C HIS A 71 1.09 -15.97 20.42
N ARG A 72 1.81 -15.38 19.44
CA ARG A 72 1.18 -14.87 18.22
C ARG A 72 0.59 -16.01 17.40
N SER A 73 -0.66 -15.83 16.98
CA SER A 73 -1.38 -16.74 16.08
C SER A 73 -2.09 -15.89 15.04
N PHE A 74 -1.32 -15.39 14.07
CA PHE A 74 -1.84 -14.48 13.06
C PHE A 74 -2.86 -15.16 12.15
N LEU A 75 -3.86 -14.37 11.76
CA LEU A 75 -4.91 -14.84 10.86
C LEU A 75 -4.50 -14.57 9.41
N PRO A 76 -4.60 -15.57 8.51
CA PRO A 76 -4.24 -15.41 7.11
C PRO A 76 -5.27 -14.59 6.33
N VAL A 77 -4.85 -14.05 5.18
CA VAL A 77 -5.72 -13.36 4.23
C VAL A 77 -6.54 -14.37 3.44
N THR A 78 -7.83 -14.48 3.74
CA THR A 78 -8.78 -15.34 3.00
C THR A 78 -9.72 -14.51 2.12
N ASP A 79 -10.41 -15.16 1.19
CA ASP A 79 -11.47 -14.50 0.39
C ASP A 79 -12.57 -13.93 1.27
N GLY A 80 -12.88 -14.58 2.40
CA GLY A 80 -13.79 -14.06 3.41
C GLY A 80 -13.32 -12.73 4.01
N VAL A 81 -12.03 -12.62 4.32
CA VAL A 81 -11.43 -11.38 4.84
C VAL A 81 -11.48 -10.25 3.81
N ILE A 82 -11.20 -10.54 2.53
CA ILE A 82 -11.33 -9.56 1.45
C ILE A 82 -12.80 -9.13 1.28
N ARG A 83 -13.74 -10.07 1.31
CA ARG A 83 -15.18 -9.76 1.28
C ARG A 83 -15.58 -8.85 2.44
N TRP A 84 -15.09 -9.11 3.66
CA TRP A 84 -15.40 -8.25 4.82
C TRP A 84 -14.90 -6.82 4.62
N HIS A 85 -13.72 -6.64 4.03
CA HIS A 85 -13.20 -5.32 3.69
C HIS A 85 -14.06 -4.62 2.63
N LEU A 86 -14.33 -5.28 1.51
CA LEU A 86 -15.07 -4.69 0.39
C LEU A 86 -16.53 -4.37 0.73
N SER A 87 -17.16 -5.18 1.59
CA SER A 87 -18.51 -4.94 2.14
C SER A 87 -18.50 -4.01 3.36
N GLY A 88 -17.34 -3.84 3.98
CA GLY A 88 -17.09 -3.01 5.15
C GLY A 88 -17.56 -3.60 6.48
N ARG A 89 -17.99 -4.87 6.50
CA ARG A 89 -18.48 -5.56 7.71
C ARG A 89 -18.02 -7.02 7.75
N ASP A 90 -17.72 -7.51 8.94
CA ASP A 90 -17.51 -8.95 9.17
C ASP A 90 -18.84 -9.73 9.25
N ASP A 91 -18.76 -11.05 9.36
CA ASP A 91 -19.96 -11.92 9.41
C ASP A 91 -20.86 -11.68 10.64
N ASN A 92 -20.35 -10.99 11.65
CA ASN A 92 -21.13 -10.55 12.82
C ASN A 92 -21.68 -9.12 12.65
N GLY A 93 -21.59 -8.55 11.45
CA GLY A 93 -22.06 -7.21 11.13
C GLY A 93 -21.20 -6.08 11.68
N ARG A 94 -20.01 -6.36 12.24
CA ARG A 94 -19.12 -5.35 12.83
C ARG A 94 -18.29 -4.68 11.75
N ASP A 95 -18.05 -3.38 11.90
CA ASP A 95 -17.21 -2.62 10.98
C ASP A 95 -15.85 -3.30 10.76
N PHE A 96 -15.49 -3.42 9.49
CA PHE A 96 -14.28 -4.10 9.07
C PHE A 96 -13.53 -3.27 8.02
N VAL A 97 -12.27 -3.00 8.32
CA VAL A 97 -11.31 -2.36 7.43
C VAL A 97 -10.00 -3.10 7.63
N MET A 98 -9.38 -3.54 6.53
CA MET A 98 -8.06 -4.13 6.55
C MET A 98 -7.09 -3.26 5.76
N GLY A 99 -5.82 -3.37 6.08
CA GLY A 99 -4.74 -3.02 5.17
C GLY A 99 -4.05 -4.28 4.67
N THR A 100 -2.86 -4.09 4.12
CA THR A 100 -1.93 -5.15 3.76
C THR A 100 -0.52 -4.78 4.18
N TYR A 101 0.32 -5.78 4.45
CA TYR A 101 1.76 -5.61 4.59
C TYR A 101 2.40 -5.90 3.20
N PRO A 102 2.91 -4.88 2.48
CA PRO A 102 3.34 -5.06 1.09
C PRO A 102 4.60 -5.93 0.93
N MET A 103 5.52 -5.85 1.90
CA MET A 103 6.77 -6.59 1.88
C MET A 103 6.56 -8.03 2.37
N LEU A 104 6.95 -8.98 1.52
CA LEU A 104 6.95 -10.41 1.83
C LEU A 104 8.14 -10.77 2.73
N GLN A 105 8.15 -12.01 3.24
CA GLN A 105 9.20 -12.48 4.15
C GLN A 105 10.57 -12.63 3.47
N ASP A 106 10.60 -12.78 2.14
CA ASP A 106 11.80 -12.83 1.31
C ASP A 106 12.20 -11.44 0.78
N GLU A 107 11.66 -10.37 1.37
CA GLU A 107 11.98 -8.98 1.05
C GLU A 107 11.57 -8.55 -0.38
N THR A 108 10.66 -9.30 -1.00
CA THR A 108 10.03 -8.94 -2.27
C THR A 108 8.65 -8.29 -2.08
N CYS A 109 8.08 -7.70 -3.13
CA CYS A 109 6.72 -7.16 -3.16
C CYS A 109 6.09 -7.31 -4.56
N PHE A 110 4.75 -7.25 -4.62
CA PHE A 110 3.98 -7.30 -5.88
C PHE A 110 3.49 -5.92 -6.36
N PHE A 111 3.75 -4.88 -5.58
CA PHE A 111 3.45 -3.51 -5.96
C PHE A 111 4.37 -2.53 -5.25
N LEU A 112 4.41 -1.31 -5.78
CA LEU A 112 4.87 -0.11 -5.09
C LEU A 112 3.70 0.87 -5.04
N ALA A 113 3.42 1.44 -3.87
CA ALA A 113 2.52 2.58 -3.76
C ALA A 113 3.27 3.81 -3.29
N ALA A 114 3.01 4.97 -3.88
CA ALA A 114 3.50 6.26 -3.43
C ALA A 114 2.35 7.04 -2.80
N ASP A 115 2.54 7.49 -1.56
CA ASP A 115 1.53 8.19 -0.76
C ASP A 115 1.69 9.69 -0.92
N PHE A 116 0.58 10.35 -1.22
CA PHE A 116 0.48 11.80 -1.37
C PHE A 116 -0.58 12.32 -0.41
N ASP A 117 -0.19 13.17 0.52
CA ASP A 117 -1.05 13.80 1.52
C ASP A 117 -0.92 15.33 1.51
N LYS A 118 -1.76 16.05 2.25
CA LYS A 118 -1.74 17.53 2.35
C LYS A 118 -2.28 18.25 1.09
N THR A 119 -2.02 19.55 1.02
CA THR A 119 -2.44 20.45 -0.06
C THR A 119 -1.79 20.05 -1.38
N HIS A 120 -2.51 20.26 -2.50
CA HIS A 120 -2.01 19.99 -3.86
C HIS A 120 -1.66 18.52 -4.17
N TRP A 121 -2.03 17.55 -3.32
CA TRP A 121 -1.78 16.12 -3.55
C TRP A 121 -2.24 15.62 -4.94
N GLN A 122 -3.32 16.20 -5.46
CA GLN A 122 -3.83 15.85 -6.79
C GLN A 122 -2.86 16.29 -7.89
N GLU A 123 -2.31 17.50 -7.80
CA GLU A 123 -1.40 18.04 -8.80
C GLU A 123 -0.10 17.24 -8.84
N ASP A 124 0.46 16.93 -7.68
CA ASP A 124 1.67 16.12 -7.52
C ASP A 124 1.47 14.68 -8.01
N ALA A 125 0.37 14.04 -7.61
CA ALA A 125 0.05 12.69 -8.06
C ALA A 125 -0.16 12.63 -9.58
N GLN A 126 -0.80 13.65 -10.18
CA GLN A 126 -0.98 13.73 -11.63
C GLN A 126 0.34 13.96 -12.37
N ALA A 127 1.26 14.76 -11.81
CA ALA A 127 2.59 14.93 -12.37
C ALA A 127 3.35 13.58 -12.43
N ILE A 128 3.21 12.77 -11.37
CA ILE A 128 3.79 11.42 -11.30
C ILE A 128 3.16 10.49 -12.34
N LEU A 129 1.83 10.50 -12.50
CA LEU A 129 1.16 9.73 -13.56
C LEU A 129 1.61 10.16 -14.97
N GLU A 130 1.79 11.46 -15.20
CA GLU A 130 2.29 11.99 -16.47
C GLU A 130 3.70 11.46 -16.77
N THR A 131 4.60 11.47 -15.78
CA THR A 131 5.96 10.92 -15.89
C THR A 131 5.92 9.41 -16.15
N CYS A 132 5.11 8.65 -15.41
CA CYS A 132 4.91 7.22 -15.64
C CYS A 132 4.47 6.93 -17.09
N ARG A 133 3.51 7.70 -17.63
CA ARG A 133 3.08 7.57 -19.04
C ARG A 133 4.23 7.81 -20.02
N ARG A 134 5.05 8.84 -19.80
CA ARG A 134 6.23 9.14 -20.65
C ARG A 134 7.26 8.01 -20.61
N MET A 135 7.44 7.39 -19.45
CA MET A 135 8.33 6.24 -19.23
C MET A 135 7.70 4.91 -19.69
N LYS A 136 6.45 4.92 -20.18
CA LYS A 136 5.66 3.71 -20.52
C LYS A 136 5.50 2.74 -19.33
N VAL A 137 5.41 3.30 -18.13
CA VAL A 137 5.16 2.57 -16.88
C VAL A 137 3.69 2.71 -16.52
N THR A 138 3.02 1.59 -16.29
CA THR A 138 1.62 1.60 -15.84
C THR A 138 1.55 2.02 -14.38
N ALA A 139 0.79 3.08 -14.11
CA ALA A 139 0.48 3.55 -12.77
C ALA A 139 -0.99 4.00 -12.69
N VAL A 140 -1.62 3.84 -11.53
CA VAL A 140 -3.02 4.24 -11.30
C VAL A 140 -3.17 5.00 -10.00
N LEU A 141 -4.10 5.95 -9.97
CA LEU A 141 -4.35 6.78 -8.79
C LEU A 141 -5.60 6.34 -8.04
N GLU A 142 -5.43 6.02 -6.76
CA GLU A 142 -6.52 5.88 -5.80
C GLU A 142 -6.61 7.16 -4.96
N ARG A 143 -7.82 7.71 -4.81
CA ARG A 143 -8.09 8.71 -3.79
C ARG A 143 -8.19 8.02 -2.44
N SER A 144 -7.48 8.53 -1.44
CA SER A 144 -7.38 7.93 -0.12
C SER A 144 -8.74 7.83 0.58
N ARG A 145 -8.75 7.08 1.69
CA ARG A 145 -9.93 6.93 2.55
C ARG A 145 -10.46 8.26 3.12
N SER A 146 -9.59 9.21 3.44
CA SER A 146 -10.01 10.53 3.97
C SER A 146 -10.52 11.45 2.88
N GLY A 147 -10.08 11.26 1.63
CA GLY A 147 -10.32 12.16 0.51
C GLY A 147 -9.31 13.31 0.41
N ASN A 148 -8.43 13.46 1.39
CA ASN A 148 -7.42 14.53 1.48
C ASN A 148 -6.02 14.08 1.05
N GLY A 149 -5.97 13.08 0.19
CA GLY A 149 -4.73 12.47 -0.29
C GLY A 149 -5.04 11.36 -1.27
N GLY A 150 -4.01 10.67 -1.74
CA GLY A 150 -4.14 9.55 -2.65
C GLY A 150 -2.88 8.72 -2.74
N HIS A 151 -3.02 7.53 -3.31
CA HIS A 151 -1.92 6.62 -3.54
C HIS A 151 -1.77 6.37 -5.04
N VAL A 152 -0.56 6.56 -5.56
CA VAL A 152 -0.20 6.11 -6.91
C VAL A 152 0.33 4.69 -6.82
N TRP A 153 -0.35 3.75 -7.47
CA TRP A 153 -0.03 2.33 -7.44
C TRP A 153 0.68 1.89 -8.73
N LEU A 154 1.75 1.13 -8.57
CA LEU A 154 2.44 0.39 -9.63
C LEU A 154 2.36 -1.09 -9.28
N PHE A 155 1.77 -1.91 -10.16
CA PHE A 155 1.61 -3.35 -9.93
C PHE A 155 2.63 -4.13 -10.75
N PHE A 156 3.12 -5.23 -10.19
CA PHE A 156 4.16 -6.07 -10.81
C PHE A 156 3.60 -7.44 -11.21
N GLN A 157 4.07 -7.96 -12.34
CA GLN A 157 3.62 -9.24 -12.86
C GLN A 157 4.03 -10.40 -11.94
N GLU A 158 5.23 -10.29 -11.37
CA GLU A 158 5.81 -11.21 -10.40
C GLU A 158 6.35 -10.45 -9.19
N ALA A 159 6.73 -11.18 -8.14
CA ALA A 159 7.35 -10.56 -6.97
C ALA A 159 8.74 -10.03 -7.34
N VAL A 160 9.02 -8.78 -6.98
CA VAL A 160 10.31 -8.14 -7.24
C VAL A 160 10.95 -7.70 -5.91
N PRO A 161 12.29 -7.64 -5.81
CA PRO A 161 12.94 -7.12 -4.61
C PRO A 161 12.40 -5.72 -4.26
N ALA A 162 12.06 -5.49 -3.00
CA ALA A 162 11.53 -4.19 -2.55
C ALA A 162 12.49 -3.04 -2.87
N ALA A 163 13.80 -3.29 -2.76
CA ALA A 163 14.84 -2.34 -3.15
C ALA A 163 14.79 -1.95 -4.64
N LEU A 164 14.49 -2.91 -5.52
CA LEU A 164 14.35 -2.65 -6.96
C LEU A 164 13.10 -1.80 -7.23
N ALA A 165 11.98 -2.14 -6.60
CA ALA A 165 10.74 -1.36 -6.70
C ALA A 165 10.94 0.09 -6.21
N ARG A 166 11.59 0.27 -5.05
CA ARG A 166 11.89 1.60 -4.50
C ARG A 166 12.81 2.41 -5.42
N ARG A 167 13.83 1.79 -6.03
CA ARG A 167 14.70 2.45 -7.01
C ARG A 167 13.92 2.92 -8.25
N LEU A 168 12.96 2.13 -8.74
CA LEU A 168 12.04 2.58 -9.79
C LEU A 168 11.24 3.81 -9.35
N GLY A 169 10.64 3.75 -8.16
CA GLY A 169 9.90 4.89 -7.59
C GLY A 169 10.74 6.15 -7.45
N SER A 170 11.95 6.04 -6.89
CA SER A 170 12.91 7.14 -6.76
C SER A 170 13.29 7.75 -8.11
N HIS A 171 13.46 6.91 -9.14
CA HIS A 171 13.74 7.40 -10.48
C HIS A 171 12.54 8.16 -11.07
N ILE A 172 11.31 7.67 -10.88
CA ILE A 172 10.08 8.36 -11.30
C ILE A 172 9.96 9.72 -10.61
N LEU A 173 10.22 9.81 -9.30
CA LEU A 173 10.24 11.09 -8.57
C LEU A 173 11.28 12.05 -9.18
N THR A 174 12.49 11.56 -9.43
CA THR A 174 13.59 12.37 -10.00
C THR A 174 13.20 12.93 -11.37
N GLU A 175 12.73 12.08 -12.28
CA GLU A 175 12.28 12.52 -13.62
C GLU A 175 11.10 13.49 -13.51
N THR A 176 10.18 13.29 -12.56
CA THR A 176 9.05 14.20 -12.36
C THR A 176 9.50 15.60 -11.97
N MET A 177 10.44 15.72 -11.04
CA MET A 177 11.04 17.00 -10.64
C MET A 177 11.81 17.67 -11.78
N GLU A 178 12.45 16.89 -12.67
CA GLU A 178 13.11 17.42 -13.87
C GLU A 178 12.10 17.96 -14.91
N PHE A 179 10.98 17.26 -15.13
CA PHE A 179 9.96 17.68 -16.10
C PHE A 179 9.04 18.78 -15.60
N ARG A 180 8.87 18.89 -14.28
CA ARG A 180 8.01 19.89 -13.62
C ARG A 180 8.79 20.57 -12.49
N PRO A 181 9.81 21.38 -12.81
CA PRO A 181 10.66 22.01 -11.79
C PRO A 181 9.89 22.98 -10.87
N ASP A 182 8.73 23.46 -11.32
CA ASP A 182 7.84 24.32 -10.53
C ASP A 182 6.96 23.53 -9.52
N ILE A 183 6.95 22.19 -9.61
CA ILE A 183 6.21 21.29 -8.70
C ILE A 183 7.22 20.73 -7.69
N GLY A 184 7.08 21.12 -6.42
CA GLY A 184 7.95 20.69 -5.32
C GLY A 184 7.75 19.24 -4.88
N LEU A 185 6.64 18.60 -5.28
CA LEU A 185 6.17 17.32 -4.74
C LEU A 185 6.01 17.36 -3.21
N ASP A 186 5.58 18.49 -2.65
CA ASP A 186 5.46 18.71 -1.20
C ASP A 186 4.43 17.79 -0.54
N SER A 187 3.50 17.25 -1.32
CA SER A 187 2.52 16.27 -0.84
C SER A 187 3.06 14.84 -0.75
N TYR A 188 4.21 14.53 -1.37
CA TYR A 188 4.78 13.19 -1.28
C TYR A 188 5.25 12.90 0.16
N ASP A 189 4.73 11.83 0.76
CA ASP A 189 5.13 11.36 2.09
C ASP A 189 6.16 10.22 1.97
N ARG A 190 5.75 9.08 1.40
CA ARG A 190 6.56 7.85 1.38
C ARG A 190 6.10 6.81 0.37
N PHE A 191 6.95 5.80 0.19
CA PHE A 191 6.61 4.59 -0.54
C PHE A 191 6.06 3.46 0.35
N PHE A 192 5.35 2.51 -0.25
CA PHE A 192 4.93 1.26 0.34
C PHE A 192 5.31 0.11 -0.61
N PRO A 193 6.28 -0.76 -0.24
CA PRO A 193 7.06 -0.74 1.01
C PRO A 193 8.02 0.47 1.13
N ASN A 194 8.32 0.93 2.35
CA ASN A 194 9.26 2.07 2.58
C ASN A 194 10.69 1.64 2.91
N GLN A 195 10.92 0.35 3.09
CA GLN A 195 12.21 -0.25 3.46
C GLN A 195 12.68 -1.26 2.41
N ASP A 196 13.99 -1.54 2.38
CA ASP A 196 14.60 -2.53 1.48
C ASP A 196 14.66 -3.93 2.08
N THR A 197 14.74 -4.01 3.41
CA THR A 197 14.94 -5.25 4.17
C THR A 197 13.92 -5.37 5.29
N LEU A 198 13.61 -6.60 5.71
CA LEU A 198 12.67 -6.88 6.78
C LEU A 198 13.41 -7.29 8.07
N PRO A 199 13.37 -6.49 9.15
CA PRO A 199 13.92 -6.91 10.44
C PRO A 199 13.27 -8.20 10.93
N GLN A 200 14.04 -9.05 11.60
CA GLN A 200 13.57 -10.35 12.07
C GLN A 200 12.29 -10.21 12.93
N GLY A 201 11.24 -10.95 12.57
CA GLY A 201 9.96 -10.92 13.27
C GLY A 201 9.07 -9.71 12.95
N GLY A 202 9.54 -8.78 12.11
CA GLY A 202 8.80 -7.61 11.65
C GLY A 202 7.74 -7.92 10.58
N PHE A 203 6.85 -6.95 10.35
CA PHE A 203 5.85 -6.99 9.29
C PHE A 203 6.14 -6.02 8.14
N GLY A 204 7.08 -5.09 8.34
CA GLY A 204 7.24 -3.92 7.49
C GLY A 204 6.18 -2.85 7.76
N ASN A 205 6.16 -1.82 6.93
CA ASN A 205 5.08 -0.84 6.92
C ASN A 205 3.79 -1.45 6.33
N LEU A 206 2.64 -0.88 6.69
CA LEU A 206 1.33 -1.30 6.18
C LEU A 206 0.69 -0.18 5.39
N ILE A 207 -0.12 -0.55 4.39
CA ILE A 207 -0.98 0.37 3.65
C ILE A 207 -2.43 -0.06 3.78
N ALA A 208 -3.35 0.90 3.93
CA ALA A 208 -4.79 0.61 3.94
C ALA A 208 -5.23 0.13 2.56
N LEU A 209 -6.08 -0.90 2.50
CA LEU A 209 -6.58 -1.39 1.22
C LEU A 209 -7.70 -0.48 0.68
N PRO A 210 -7.79 -0.31 -0.65
CA PRO A 210 -8.78 0.55 -1.27
C PRO A 210 -10.14 -0.15 -1.40
N LEU A 211 -11.17 0.60 -1.80
CA LEU A 211 -12.52 0.10 -2.05
C LEU A 211 -13.22 -0.46 -0.81
N GLN A 212 -12.93 0.08 0.38
CA GLN A 212 -13.76 -0.19 1.55
C GLN A 212 -15.15 0.45 1.36
N LYS A 213 -16.24 -0.25 1.71
CA LYS A 213 -17.63 0.17 1.43
C LYS A 213 -17.96 1.61 1.81
N ARG A 214 -17.69 2.01 3.05
CA ARG A 214 -18.14 3.29 3.61
C ARG A 214 -17.45 4.51 2.97
N PRO A 215 -16.11 4.57 2.86
CA PRO A 215 -15.44 5.61 2.08
C PRO A 215 -15.85 5.58 0.60
N ARG A 216 -15.99 4.39 0.01
CA ARG A 216 -16.42 4.25 -1.40
C ARG A 216 -17.77 4.89 -1.68
N ASP A 217 -18.73 4.73 -0.77
CA ASP A 217 -20.04 5.37 -0.88
C ASP A 217 -19.97 6.91 -0.84
N LEU A 218 -18.88 7.47 -0.29
CA LEU A 218 -18.60 8.90 -0.25
C LEU A 218 -17.71 9.38 -1.41
N GLY A 219 -17.39 8.51 -2.37
CA GLY A 219 -16.47 8.82 -3.47
C GLY A 219 -15.00 8.88 -3.06
N ASN A 220 -14.64 8.29 -1.93
CA ASN A 220 -13.28 8.13 -1.42
C ASN A 220 -12.86 6.65 -1.45
N SER A 221 -11.58 6.36 -1.29
CA SER A 221 -11.06 5.00 -1.44
C SER A 221 -11.45 4.35 -2.77
N VAL A 222 -11.35 5.14 -3.85
CA VAL A 222 -11.73 4.78 -5.22
C VAL A 222 -10.66 5.25 -6.19
N PHE A 223 -10.53 4.54 -7.30
CA PHE A 223 -9.69 4.92 -8.42
C PHE A 223 -10.31 6.04 -9.23
N VAL A 224 -9.48 6.99 -9.63
CA VAL A 224 -9.88 8.22 -10.32
C VAL A 224 -9.10 8.41 -11.63
N ASP A 225 -9.71 9.12 -12.58
CA ASP A 225 -9.07 9.51 -13.83
C ASP A 225 -8.08 10.67 -13.64
N GLU A 226 -7.49 11.15 -14.74
CA GLU A 226 -6.53 12.26 -14.76
C GLU A 226 -7.13 13.60 -14.27
N ARG A 227 -8.45 13.71 -14.26
CA ARG A 227 -9.19 14.88 -13.76
C ARG A 227 -9.62 14.70 -12.30
N GLY A 228 -9.20 13.61 -11.67
CA GLY A 228 -9.59 13.25 -10.31
C GLY A 228 -11.04 12.77 -10.22
N ILE A 229 -11.70 12.43 -11.33
CA ILE A 229 -13.09 11.96 -11.35
C ILE A 229 -13.10 10.44 -11.13
N PRO A 230 -13.88 9.90 -10.17
CA PRO A 230 -13.97 8.45 -9.97
C PRO A 230 -14.43 7.72 -11.23
N TYR A 231 -13.77 6.60 -11.56
CA TYR A 231 -14.24 5.74 -12.64
C TYR A 231 -15.65 5.21 -12.36
N PRO A 232 -16.59 5.28 -13.34
CA PRO A 232 -17.98 4.84 -13.14
C PRO A 232 -18.12 3.37 -12.72
N ASP A 233 -17.22 2.53 -13.20
CA ASP A 233 -17.11 1.13 -12.80
C ASP A 233 -15.67 0.83 -12.38
N GLN A 234 -15.48 0.81 -11.06
CA GLN A 234 -14.18 0.55 -10.43
C GLN A 234 -13.62 -0.82 -10.79
N TRP A 235 -14.47 -1.82 -10.97
CA TRP A 235 -14.04 -3.19 -11.29
C TRP A 235 -13.61 -3.29 -12.76
N ALA A 236 -14.39 -2.69 -13.66
CA ALA A 236 -14.03 -2.61 -15.07
C ALA A 236 -12.68 -1.92 -15.24
N PHE A 237 -12.47 -0.78 -14.57
CA PHE A 237 -11.18 -0.09 -14.59
C PHE A 237 -10.04 -0.98 -14.07
N LEU A 238 -10.19 -1.57 -12.87
CA LEU A 238 -9.17 -2.43 -12.28
C LEU A 238 -8.82 -3.64 -13.16
N SER A 239 -9.80 -4.19 -13.90
CA SER A 239 -9.55 -5.32 -14.81
C SER A 239 -8.67 -4.96 -16.00
N THR A 240 -8.55 -3.66 -16.34
CA THR A 240 -7.69 -3.16 -17.42
C THR A 240 -6.29 -2.76 -16.95
N VAL A 241 -6.02 -2.79 -15.64
CA VAL A 241 -4.74 -2.34 -15.09
C VAL A 241 -3.65 -3.34 -15.44
N GLY A 242 -2.72 -2.89 -16.29
CA GLY A 242 -1.53 -3.66 -16.64
C GLY A 242 -0.57 -3.80 -15.45
N LYS A 243 0.15 -4.92 -15.45
CA LYS A 243 1.25 -5.19 -14.51
C LYS A 243 2.59 -5.01 -15.23
N ILE A 244 3.58 -4.50 -14.51
CA ILE A 244 4.92 -4.24 -15.04
C ILE A 244 5.76 -5.50 -14.88
N ASP A 245 6.41 -5.93 -15.96
CA ASP A 245 7.35 -7.04 -15.93
C ASP A 245 8.63 -6.68 -15.19
N ARG A 246 9.19 -7.62 -14.44
CA ARG A 246 10.44 -7.43 -13.69
C ARG A 246 11.58 -6.96 -14.59
N SER A 247 11.73 -7.55 -15.77
CA SER A 247 12.77 -7.19 -16.74
C SER A 247 12.67 -5.73 -17.19
N ALA A 248 11.45 -5.20 -17.35
CA ALA A 248 11.23 -3.80 -17.68
C ALA A 248 11.66 -2.87 -16.53
N ILE A 249 11.38 -3.26 -15.28
CA ILE A 249 11.83 -2.52 -14.08
C ILE A 249 13.36 -2.51 -14.01
N GLU A 250 13.99 -3.67 -14.16
CA GLU A 250 15.46 -3.81 -14.14
C GLU A 250 16.10 -2.95 -15.24
N GLN A 251 15.54 -2.94 -16.45
CA GLN A 251 16.04 -2.12 -17.55
C GLN A 251 15.93 -0.62 -17.27
N ILE A 252 14.76 -0.14 -16.82
CA ILE A 252 14.53 1.27 -16.50
C ILE A 252 15.52 1.73 -15.42
N VAL A 253 15.65 0.95 -14.35
CA VAL A 253 16.51 1.31 -13.24
C VAL A 253 18.00 1.26 -13.65
N HIS A 254 18.40 0.27 -14.44
CA HIS A 254 19.77 0.18 -14.96
C HIS A 254 20.12 1.39 -15.85
N ASP A 255 19.21 1.80 -16.72
CA ASP A 255 19.37 2.98 -17.58
C ASP A 255 19.47 4.28 -16.77
N ALA A 256 18.69 4.39 -15.70
CA ALA A 256 18.74 5.51 -14.78
C ALA A 256 20.10 5.61 -14.06
N GLU A 257 20.61 4.48 -13.55
CA GLU A 257 21.91 4.42 -12.87
C GLU A 257 23.06 4.82 -13.78
N ARG A 258 23.06 4.32 -15.03
CA ARG A 258 24.08 4.71 -16.03
C ARG A 258 24.10 6.21 -16.32
N ARG A 259 22.96 6.88 -16.18
CA ARG A 259 22.82 8.33 -16.39
C ARG A 259 23.03 9.14 -15.10
N GLY A 260 23.30 8.50 -13.97
CA GLY A 260 23.40 9.17 -12.66
C GLY A 260 22.08 9.72 -12.14
N ARG A 261 20.94 9.21 -12.63
CA ARG A 261 19.58 9.72 -12.37
C ARG A 261 18.80 8.93 -11.32
N VAL A 262 19.45 7.99 -10.65
CA VAL A 262 18.96 7.51 -9.36
C VAL A 262 19.58 8.44 -8.34
N VAL A 263 18.94 9.60 -8.13
CA VAL A 263 19.22 10.35 -6.91
C VAL A 263 18.83 9.41 -5.80
N GLY A 264 19.80 9.00 -4.99
CA GLY A 264 19.51 8.32 -3.74
C GLY A 264 18.62 9.27 -2.98
N VAL A 265 17.30 9.05 -3.07
CA VAL A 265 16.30 9.79 -2.30
C VAL A 265 16.85 9.72 -0.91
N ARG A 266 17.39 10.85 -0.43
CA ARG A 266 17.89 10.96 0.91
C ARG A 266 16.72 10.47 1.72
N ILE A 267 16.94 9.32 2.36
CA ILE A 267 16.07 8.82 3.38
C ILE A 267 16.02 10.00 4.34
N ALA A 268 14.95 10.79 4.24
CA ALA A 268 14.46 11.52 5.38
C ALA A 268 14.19 10.39 6.36
N LEU A 269 15.21 10.07 7.16
CA LEU A 269 15.01 9.61 8.50
C LEU A 269 14.04 10.64 9.02
N ALA A 270 12.76 10.27 9.07
CA ALA A 270 11.70 11.16 9.50
C ALA A 270 12.24 11.86 10.74
N ASP A 271 12.39 13.19 10.67
CA ASP A 271 12.58 13.94 11.88
C ASP A 271 11.35 13.66 12.75
N GLU A 272 11.69 13.32 13.97
CA GLU A 272 10.92 12.67 15.01
C GLU A 272 9.83 13.63 15.54
N ASP A 273 8.82 13.98 14.74
CA ASP A 273 7.57 14.56 15.25
C ASP A 273 6.44 14.59 14.19
N ASP A 274 5.81 13.44 13.99
CA ASP A 274 4.36 13.38 13.75
C ASP A 274 3.78 12.21 14.56
N ALA A 275 4.09 12.21 15.87
CA ALA A 275 3.64 11.24 16.88
C ALA A 275 3.79 9.76 16.45
N GLU A 276 5.02 9.36 16.15
CA GLU A 276 5.42 8.03 15.67
C GLU A 276 6.35 7.27 16.66
N PRO A 277 6.43 5.92 16.62
CA PRO A 277 6.72 5.06 17.79
C PRO A 277 8.19 4.62 17.96
N TRP A 278 9.16 5.53 18.08
CA TRP A 278 10.59 5.18 18.15
C TRP A 278 11.53 5.99 19.08
N ALA A 279 11.04 6.81 20.00
CA ALA A 279 11.91 7.45 21.01
C ALA A 279 12.40 6.50 22.13
N THR A 280 13.44 5.69 21.90
CA THR A 280 14.38 5.28 22.97
C THR A 280 15.75 4.88 22.38
N PRO A 281 16.88 5.48 22.83
CA PRO A 281 18.20 5.05 22.39
C PRO A 281 18.59 3.67 22.96
N PRO A 282 19.53 2.95 22.33
CA PRO A 282 19.90 1.59 22.71
C PRO A 282 20.54 1.55 24.11
N SER A 283 20.13 0.58 24.93
CA SER A 283 20.72 0.33 26.23
C SER A 283 22.20 -0.05 26.06
N ARG A 284 23.09 0.83 26.54
CA ARG A 284 24.52 0.53 26.66
C ARG A 284 24.67 -0.63 27.65
N ARG A 285 25.31 -1.71 27.19
CA ARG A 285 25.87 -2.76 28.05
C ARG A 285 27.00 -2.18 28.90
N ARG A 286 26.77 -2.04 30.21
CA ARG A 286 27.51 -2.70 31.31
C ARG A 286 27.03 -2.15 32.64
#